data_AF-A0A8C6S6M4-F1
#
_entry.id   AF-A0A8C6S6M4-F1
#
_cell.length_a   1.000
_cell.length_b   1.000
_cell.length_c   1.000
_cell.angle_alpha   90.00
_cell.angle_beta   90.00
_cell.angle_gamma   90.00
#
_symmetry.space_group_name_H-M   'P 1'
#
loop_
_entity.id
_entity.type
_entity.pdbx_description
1 polymer ?
#
loop_
_entity_poly.entity_id
_entity_poly.type
_entity_poly.pdbx_seq_one_letter_code
_entity_poly.pdbx_strand_id
1 'polypeptide(L)'
;MARLADYFIVVGYDHEKPGPGEGLGKIIQRFPLQDWDDTPFPQGIELFCQPGGWHLSRERKQPTFFVVVLTDIDSDRHYCSCLTFYEAEINLQGTKKEEIKGEVSGLIQPAEVFAPKSLVLVSRLDYPEIFRACLGLIYTVYVDSLSVSLESLIANLCACLVPAAGGSQKLFSLGAGDRQLIQTPLHDSLPITGTSVALLFQQLGIQNVLSLFCAVLTENKVLFHSASFQRLSDACRALESLMFPLKYSYPYIPILPAQLLEVLSSPTPFIIGVHSIFKTDIHELLDVIIADLDGGTIKIPECIHLSSLPEPLLHQTQAALSLILHPDLEVADHAFPPPRTALSHSKMLDKEVRAVFLRFFAQLFQGYRSCLQLIRIHAEPVIHFHKVRYSTML
;
A
#
# COMPACT_ATOMS: atom_id res chain seq x y z
N MET A 1 -10.48 -15.50 15.23
CA MET A 1 -9.05 -15.28 14.89
C MET A 1 -8.98 -15.14 13.39
N ALA A 2 -8.26 -14.14 12.88
CA ALA A 2 -8.12 -13.94 11.44
C ALA A 2 -7.01 -14.85 10.89
N ARG A 3 -7.10 -15.22 9.60
CA ARG A 3 -5.99 -15.87 8.89
C ARG A 3 -4.90 -14.83 8.62
N LEU A 4 -3.63 -15.23 8.72
CA LEU A 4 -2.51 -14.35 8.38
C LEU A 4 -2.52 -14.01 6.89
N ALA A 5 -2.73 -15.01 6.04
CA ALA A 5 -2.96 -14.83 4.61
C ALA A 5 -4.16 -15.69 4.20
N ASP A 6 -5.03 -15.12 3.39
CA ASP A 6 -6.20 -15.78 2.83
C ASP A 6 -5.79 -16.64 1.62
N TYR A 7 -4.89 -16.13 0.78
CA TYR A 7 -4.35 -16.86 -0.37
C TYR A 7 -2.84 -16.63 -0.58
N PHE A 8 -2.15 -17.67 -1.06
CA PHE A 8 -0.85 -17.57 -1.72
C PHE A 8 -1.02 -17.93 -3.20
N ILE A 9 -0.49 -17.10 -4.10
CA ILE A 9 -0.59 -17.33 -5.55
C ILE A 9 0.76 -17.13 -6.24
N VAL A 10 0.95 -17.87 -7.32
CA VAL A 10 2.04 -17.70 -8.27
C VAL A 10 1.44 -17.22 -9.57
N VAL A 11 1.87 -16.05 -10.02
CA VAL A 11 1.41 -15.44 -11.29
C VAL A 11 2.62 -15.33 -12.21
N GLY A 12 2.47 -15.74 -13.46
CA GLY A 12 3.53 -15.65 -14.46
C GLY A 12 3.03 -15.16 -15.81
N TYR A 13 3.97 -14.91 -16.71
CA TYR A 13 3.68 -14.48 -18.06
C TYR A 13 2.88 -15.54 -18.84
N ASP A 14 1.84 -15.10 -19.55
CA ASP A 14 1.04 -15.98 -20.39
C ASP A 14 1.59 -16.07 -21.82
N HIS A 15 2.29 -17.16 -22.10
CA HIS A 15 2.87 -17.44 -23.42
C HIS A 15 1.83 -17.67 -24.53
N GLU A 16 0.59 -18.00 -24.18
CA GLU A 16 -0.45 -18.36 -25.16
C GLU A 16 -1.22 -17.13 -25.67
N LYS A 17 -1.17 -16.03 -24.91
CA LYS A 17 -1.84 -14.78 -25.24
C LYS A 17 -0.84 -13.61 -25.20
N PRO A 18 0.11 -13.56 -26.15
CA PRO A 18 0.91 -12.36 -26.35
C PRO A 18 -0.03 -11.28 -26.89
N GLY A 19 -0.70 -10.56 -26.00
CA GLY A 19 -1.52 -9.42 -26.37
C GLY A 19 -0.71 -8.39 -27.17
N PRO A 20 -1.38 -7.46 -27.87
CA PRO A 20 -0.70 -6.45 -28.67
C PRO A 20 0.11 -5.51 -27.75
N GLY A 21 1.38 -5.81 -27.54
CA GLY A 21 2.37 -4.92 -26.89
C GLY A 21 2.73 -5.23 -25.43
N GLU A 22 1.79 -5.63 -24.58
CA GLU A 22 2.03 -5.67 -23.12
C GLU A 22 2.03 -7.05 -22.45
N GLY A 23 1.80 -8.14 -23.20
CA GLY A 23 1.63 -9.47 -22.61
C GLY A 23 0.46 -9.55 -21.62
N LEU A 24 0.19 -10.74 -21.08
CA LEU A 24 -0.80 -10.93 -20.02
C LEU A 24 -0.23 -11.81 -18.92
N GLY A 25 -0.74 -11.62 -17.70
CA GLY A 25 -0.45 -12.51 -16.59
C GLY A 25 -1.44 -13.67 -16.55
N LYS A 26 -0.99 -14.82 -16.06
CA LYS A 26 -1.87 -15.93 -15.67
C LYS A 26 -1.51 -16.46 -14.30
N ILE A 27 -2.53 -16.84 -13.54
CA ILE A 27 -2.35 -17.57 -12.30
C ILE A 27 -1.88 -18.98 -12.65
N ILE A 28 -0.63 -19.29 -12.28
CA ILE A 28 -0.02 -20.60 -12.47
C ILE A 28 -0.49 -21.55 -11.37
N GLN A 29 -0.52 -21.05 -10.14
CA GLN A 29 -0.87 -21.84 -8.97
C GLN A 29 -1.48 -20.95 -7.90
N ARG A 30 -2.40 -21.52 -7.12
CA ARG A 30 -3.01 -20.85 -5.96
C ARG A 30 -3.20 -21.82 -4.81
N PHE A 31 -3.15 -21.29 -3.60
CA PHE A 31 -3.43 -21.99 -2.36
C PHE A 31 -4.23 -21.08 -1.41
N PRO A 32 -5.32 -21.58 -0.79
CA PRO A 32 -5.98 -22.86 -1.09
C PRO A 32 -6.56 -22.92 -2.51
N LEU A 33 -6.88 -24.13 -2.98
CA LEU A 33 -7.51 -24.34 -4.28
C LEU A 33 -9.01 -24.04 -4.29
N GLN A 34 -9.64 -24.02 -3.13
CA GLN A 34 -11.04 -23.68 -2.93
C GLN A 34 -11.12 -22.31 -2.27
N ASP A 35 -12.14 -21.56 -2.62
CA ASP A 35 -12.37 -20.22 -2.07
C ASP A 35 -12.87 -20.34 -0.63
N TRP A 36 -12.53 -19.35 0.19
CA TRP A 36 -13.11 -19.22 1.53
C TRP A 36 -14.53 -18.63 1.44
N ASP A 37 -15.47 -19.19 2.19
CA ASP A 37 -16.84 -18.66 2.26
C ASP A 37 -16.90 -17.19 2.71
N ASP A 38 -16.00 -16.79 3.62
CA ASP A 38 -15.93 -15.44 4.17
C ASP A 38 -14.99 -14.51 3.40
N THR A 39 -14.24 -15.02 2.42
CA THR A 39 -13.27 -14.23 1.65
C THR A 39 -13.07 -14.87 0.27
N PRO A 40 -13.97 -14.61 -0.69
CA PRO A 40 -13.85 -15.13 -2.04
C PRO A 40 -12.54 -14.74 -2.72
N PHE A 41 -12.09 -15.50 -3.72
CA PHE A 41 -10.84 -15.20 -4.40
C PHE A 41 -10.95 -13.91 -5.24
N PRO A 42 -10.02 -12.94 -5.09
CA PRO A 42 -10.10 -11.68 -5.81
C PRO A 42 -9.82 -11.87 -7.31
N GLN A 43 -10.76 -11.43 -8.14
CA GLN A 43 -10.66 -11.51 -9.60
C GLN A 43 -9.73 -10.42 -10.15
N GLY A 44 -8.99 -10.72 -11.22
CA GLY A 44 -8.14 -9.75 -11.93
C GLY A 44 -6.83 -9.38 -11.22
N ILE A 45 -6.45 -10.09 -10.17
CA ILE A 45 -5.22 -9.85 -9.39
C ILE A 45 -3.94 -9.87 -10.27
N GLU A 46 -3.94 -10.63 -11.36
CA GLU A 46 -2.85 -10.72 -12.33
C GLU A 46 -2.51 -9.37 -12.98
N LEU A 47 -3.49 -8.46 -13.12
CA LEU A 47 -3.27 -7.10 -13.63
C LEU A 47 -2.39 -6.28 -12.67
N PHE A 48 -2.56 -6.50 -11.37
CA PHE A 48 -1.85 -5.78 -10.32
C PHE A 48 -0.51 -6.42 -9.95
N CYS A 49 -0.25 -7.66 -10.38
CA CYS A 49 1.03 -8.35 -10.15
C CYS A 49 2.16 -7.76 -11.00
N GLN A 50 1.85 -7.15 -12.15
CA GLN A 50 2.78 -6.38 -12.98
C GLN A 50 2.14 -5.04 -13.38
N PRO A 51 2.09 -4.05 -12.47
CA PRO A 51 1.37 -2.80 -12.74
C PRO A 51 1.93 -2.02 -13.93
N GLY A 52 3.23 -2.19 -14.22
CA GLY A 52 3.91 -1.61 -15.38
C GLY A 52 3.74 -2.39 -16.68
N GLY A 53 2.91 -3.44 -16.72
CA GLY A 53 2.74 -4.33 -17.86
C GLY A 53 3.59 -5.61 -17.77
N TRP A 54 3.11 -6.68 -18.41
CA TRP A 54 3.77 -7.98 -18.46
C TRP A 54 4.84 -7.99 -19.55
N HIS A 55 5.95 -7.29 -19.33
CA HIS A 55 7.01 -7.16 -20.33
C HIS A 55 8.15 -8.17 -20.14
N LEU A 56 8.53 -8.82 -21.23
CA LEU A 56 9.77 -9.58 -21.31
C LEU A 56 10.99 -8.65 -21.22
N SER A 57 12.06 -9.12 -20.59
CA SER A 57 13.31 -8.38 -20.44
C SER A 57 14.48 -9.11 -21.07
N ARG A 58 15.43 -8.36 -21.64
CA ARG A 58 16.71 -8.92 -22.13
C ARG A 58 17.79 -8.97 -21.06
N GLU A 59 17.52 -8.39 -19.90
CA GLU A 59 18.46 -8.31 -18.79
C GLU A 59 17.86 -8.95 -17.55
N ARG A 60 18.73 -9.56 -16.74
CA ARG A 60 18.32 -10.08 -15.44
C ARG A 60 18.08 -8.91 -14.48
N LYS A 61 16.84 -8.77 -14.02
CA LYS A 61 16.47 -7.77 -13.01
C LYS A 61 16.51 -8.35 -11.60
N GLN A 62 16.79 -7.48 -10.63
CA GLN A 62 16.68 -7.86 -9.22
C GLN A 62 15.21 -8.03 -8.83
N PRO A 63 14.89 -8.92 -7.88
CA PRO A 63 13.55 -9.04 -7.34
C PRO A 63 13.08 -7.73 -6.69
N THR A 64 11.80 -7.41 -6.87
CA THR A 64 11.17 -6.23 -6.29
C THR A 64 9.99 -6.64 -5.41
N PHE A 65 9.64 -5.78 -4.47
CA PHE A 65 8.48 -5.97 -3.61
C PHE A 65 7.64 -4.70 -3.57
N PHE A 66 6.33 -4.87 -3.60
CA PHE A 66 5.35 -3.79 -3.45
C PHE A 66 4.02 -4.38 -2.96
N VAL A 67 3.10 -3.51 -2.56
CA VAL A 67 1.77 -3.93 -2.07
C VAL A 67 0.70 -3.23 -2.88
N VAL A 68 -0.17 -4.03 -3.48
CA VAL A 68 -1.37 -3.54 -4.16
C VAL A 68 -2.59 -3.82 -3.28
N VAL A 69 -3.67 -3.08 -3.48
CA VAL A 69 -4.90 -3.25 -2.71
C VAL A 69 -6.06 -3.44 -3.67
N LEU A 70 -6.79 -4.52 -3.48
CA LEU A 70 -8.03 -4.80 -4.20
C LEU A 70 -9.19 -4.53 -3.25
N THR A 71 -10.23 -3.90 -3.77
CA THR A 71 -11.46 -3.64 -3.01
C THR A 71 -12.57 -4.48 -3.61
N ASP A 72 -13.29 -5.21 -2.76
CA ASP A 72 -14.42 -6.03 -3.21
C ASP A 72 -15.75 -5.25 -3.23
N ILE A 73 -16.83 -5.97 -3.54
CA ILE A 73 -18.18 -5.41 -3.66
C ILE A 73 -18.75 -4.91 -2.32
N ASP A 74 -18.26 -5.45 -1.20
CA ASP A 74 -18.67 -5.07 0.16
C ASP A 74 -17.82 -3.91 0.70
N SER A 75 -16.93 -3.37 -0.14
CA SER A 75 -15.95 -2.32 0.19
C SER A 75 -14.86 -2.78 1.17
N ASP A 76 -14.69 -4.10 1.32
CA ASP A 76 -13.59 -4.68 2.08
C ASP A 76 -12.32 -4.70 1.24
N ARG A 77 -11.17 -4.58 1.92
CA ARG A 77 -9.87 -4.47 1.27
C ARG A 77 -9.05 -5.73 1.44
N HIS A 78 -8.43 -6.12 0.33
CA HIS A 78 -7.51 -7.24 0.22
C HIS A 78 -6.13 -6.71 -0.13
N TYR A 79 -5.23 -6.76 0.85
CA TYR A 79 -3.83 -6.37 0.70
C TYR A 79 -3.08 -7.50 0.01
N CYS A 80 -2.51 -7.19 -1.14
CA CYS A 80 -1.82 -8.13 -2.01
C CYS A 80 -0.33 -7.76 -2.01
N SER A 81 0.45 -8.46 -1.20
CA SER A 81 1.90 -8.28 -1.14
C SER A 81 2.56 -9.07 -2.27
N CYS A 82 3.23 -8.39 -3.19
CA CYS A 82 3.80 -8.97 -4.39
C CYS A 82 5.34 -8.99 -4.29
N LEU A 83 5.96 -10.16 -4.48
CA LEU A 83 7.38 -10.30 -4.74
C LEU A 83 7.56 -10.72 -6.20
N THR A 84 8.05 -9.79 -7.01
CA THR A 84 8.25 -9.96 -8.45
C THR A 84 9.70 -10.23 -8.76
N PHE A 85 9.97 -11.21 -9.63
CA PHE A 85 11.29 -11.56 -10.11
C PHE A 85 11.21 -12.03 -11.56
N TYR A 86 12.37 -12.29 -12.18
CA TYR A 86 12.46 -12.63 -13.60
C TYR A 86 13.14 -13.98 -13.79
N GLU A 87 12.52 -14.86 -14.57
CA GLU A 87 13.03 -16.19 -14.90
C GLU A 87 13.44 -16.28 -16.37
N ALA A 88 14.44 -17.12 -16.63
CA ALA A 88 14.96 -17.37 -17.97
C ALA A 88 13.95 -18.15 -18.83
N GLU A 89 13.64 -17.62 -20.02
CA GLU A 89 12.76 -18.28 -20.98
C GLU A 89 13.54 -19.23 -21.89
N ILE A 90 13.45 -20.53 -21.60
CA ILE A 90 14.15 -21.58 -22.35
C ILE A 90 13.33 -21.99 -23.60
N ASN A 91 11.99 -21.87 -23.55
CA ASN A 91 11.08 -22.38 -24.60
C ASN A 91 10.94 -21.47 -25.83
N LEU A 92 11.15 -20.15 -25.68
CA LEU A 92 11.14 -19.19 -26.79
C LEU A 92 12.37 -19.30 -27.72
N GLN A 93 13.37 -20.10 -27.35
CA GLN A 93 14.52 -20.43 -28.21
C GLN A 93 14.16 -21.46 -29.30
N GLY A 94 13.02 -22.19 -29.16
CA GLY A 94 12.67 -23.33 -30.01
C GLY A 94 11.94 -23.00 -31.32
N THR A 95 11.33 -21.82 -31.47
CA THR A 95 10.45 -21.51 -32.62
C THR A 95 11.18 -21.01 -33.87
N LYS A 96 12.53 -20.94 -33.85
CA LYS A 96 13.38 -20.67 -35.02
C LYS A 96 14.26 -21.86 -35.42
N LYS A 97 13.75 -23.09 -35.33
CA LYS A 97 14.38 -24.25 -35.97
C LYS A 97 13.53 -24.79 -37.12
N GLU A 98 13.40 -23.97 -38.17
CA GLU A 98 13.29 -24.54 -39.52
C GLU A 98 14.72 -24.71 -40.07
N GLU A 99 15.09 -25.98 -40.21
CA GLU A 99 16.08 -26.53 -41.15
C GLU A 99 17.49 -25.92 -41.23
N ILE A 100 18.38 -26.26 -40.30
CA ILE A 100 19.79 -26.54 -40.66
C ILE A 100 20.23 -27.81 -39.94
N LYS A 101 20.40 -28.89 -40.71
CA LYS A 101 21.10 -30.10 -40.29
C LYS A 101 22.58 -29.77 -40.14
N GLY A 102 23.09 -29.78 -38.91
CA GLY A 102 24.53 -29.63 -38.65
C GLY A 102 24.86 -29.58 -37.15
N GLU A 103 25.47 -30.65 -36.67
CA GLU A 103 26.30 -30.78 -35.45
C GLU A 103 25.76 -30.27 -34.10
N VAL A 104 25.51 -31.24 -33.21
CA VAL A 104 25.06 -31.05 -31.83
C VAL A 104 26.24 -30.56 -30.97
N SER A 105 26.38 -29.24 -30.83
CA SER A 105 27.17 -28.66 -29.73
C SER A 105 26.33 -28.70 -28.46
N GLY A 106 26.77 -29.49 -27.47
CA GLY A 106 26.11 -29.70 -26.17
C GLY A 106 26.22 -28.51 -25.20
N LEU A 107 26.19 -27.27 -25.70
CA LEU A 107 26.22 -26.06 -24.88
C LEU A 107 24.81 -25.46 -24.85
N ILE A 108 24.20 -25.44 -23.66
CA ILE A 108 22.96 -24.69 -23.40
C ILE A 108 23.28 -23.22 -23.70
N GLN A 109 22.63 -22.64 -24.71
CA GLN A 109 22.78 -21.23 -25.01
C GLN A 109 22.21 -20.40 -23.83
N PRO A 110 22.90 -19.34 -23.38
CA PRO A 110 22.38 -18.49 -22.32
C PRO A 110 21.01 -17.93 -22.73
N ALA A 111 20.07 -17.87 -21.79
CA ALA A 111 18.73 -17.34 -22.05
C ALA A 111 18.82 -15.89 -22.53
N GLU A 112 18.25 -15.61 -23.69
CA GLU A 112 18.27 -14.26 -24.30
C GLU A 112 17.14 -13.37 -23.77
N VAL A 113 16.15 -13.97 -23.10
CA VAL A 113 14.94 -13.29 -22.64
C VAL A 113 14.53 -13.84 -21.27
N PHE A 114 14.06 -12.95 -20.42
CA PHE A 114 13.54 -13.24 -19.10
C PHE A 114 12.08 -12.79 -18.97
N ALA A 115 11.21 -13.66 -18.47
CA ALA A 115 9.81 -13.36 -18.20
C ALA A 115 9.58 -13.03 -16.72
N PRO A 116 8.71 -12.06 -16.41
CA PRO A 116 8.36 -11.77 -15.03
C PRO A 116 7.50 -12.89 -14.42
N LYS A 117 7.72 -13.14 -13.13
CA LYS A 117 6.93 -14.01 -12.26
C LYS A 117 6.75 -13.34 -10.91
N SER A 118 5.60 -13.53 -10.28
CA SER A 118 5.23 -12.91 -9.01
C SER A 118 4.76 -13.97 -8.02
N LEU A 119 5.33 -13.95 -6.82
CA LEU A 119 4.77 -14.61 -5.64
C LEU A 119 3.91 -13.59 -4.91
N VAL A 120 2.65 -13.93 -4.62
CA VAL A 120 1.72 -12.96 -4.03
C VAL A 120 0.99 -13.56 -2.84
N LEU A 121 0.94 -12.78 -1.76
CA LEU A 121 0.12 -13.05 -0.59
C LEU A 121 -1.08 -12.11 -0.59
N VAL A 122 -2.28 -12.67 -0.53
CA VAL A 122 -3.54 -11.95 -0.37
C VAL A 122 -3.98 -12.07 1.08
N SER A 123 -4.26 -10.96 1.73
CA SER A 123 -4.72 -10.92 3.11
C SER A 123 -5.65 -9.74 3.36
N ARG A 124 -6.66 -9.93 4.21
CA ARG A 124 -7.42 -8.82 4.82
C ARG A 124 -6.61 -8.05 5.87
N LEU A 125 -5.47 -8.58 6.29
CA LEU A 125 -4.59 -7.98 7.29
C LEU A 125 -3.46 -7.20 6.63
N ASP A 126 -3.15 -6.04 7.19
CA ASP A 126 -2.20 -5.11 6.59
C ASP A 126 -0.80 -5.19 7.20
N TYR A 127 -0.09 -6.31 6.95
CA TYR A 127 1.24 -6.62 7.50
C TYR A 127 2.36 -6.71 6.44
N PRO A 128 2.66 -5.62 5.72
CA PRO A 128 3.55 -5.65 4.57
C PRO A 128 4.98 -6.10 4.90
N GLU A 129 5.52 -5.76 6.08
CA GLU A 129 6.87 -6.18 6.47
C GLU A 129 6.96 -7.69 6.76
N ILE A 130 5.94 -8.25 7.42
CA ILE A 130 5.86 -9.69 7.68
C ILE A 130 5.73 -10.43 6.36
N PHE A 131 4.84 -9.97 5.47
CA PHE A 131 4.66 -10.59 4.17
C PHE A 131 5.88 -10.48 3.27
N ARG A 132 6.62 -9.36 3.31
CA ARG A 132 7.91 -9.23 2.64
C ARG A 132 8.90 -10.28 3.12
N ALA A 133 9.01 -10.46 4.44
CA ALA A 133 9.93 -11.44 5.01
C ALA A 133 9.52 -12.88 4.63
N CYS A 134 8.22 -13.18 4.69
CA CYS A 134 7.67 -14.48 4.30
C CYS A 134 7.92 -14.79 2.82
N LEU A 135 7.58 -13.86 1.93
CA LEU A 135 7.79 -14.01 0.48
C LEU A 135 9.27 -14.09 0.13
N GLY A 136 10.11 -13.29 0.80
CA GLY A 136 11.57 -13.34 0.65
C GLY A 136 12.12 -14.72 0.99
N LEU A 137 11.67 -15.33 2.09
CA LEU A 137 12.08 -16.68 2.46
C LEU A 137 11.65 -17.72 1.41
N ILE A 138 10.39 -17.67 0.97
CA ILE A 138 9.87 -18.57 -0.06
C ILE A 138 10.68 -18.42 -1.36
N TYR A 139 10.95 -17.19 -1.78
CA TYR A 139 11.77 -16.90 -2.95
C TYR A 139 13.20 -17.43 -2.82
N THR A 140 13.86 -17.23 -1.68
CA THR A 140 15.21 -17.76 -1.42
C THR A 140 15.24 -19.28 -1.50
N VAL A 141 14.29 -19.96 -0.85
CA VAL A 141 14.20 -21.43 -0.88
C VAL A 141 13.98 -21.92 -2.31
N TYR A 142 13.16 -21.22 -3.09
CA TYR A 142 12.89 -21.53 -4.49
C TYR A 142 14.14 -21.37 -5.37
N VAL A 143 14.82 -20.23 -5.30
CA VAL A 143 15.96 -19.94 -6.18
C VAL A 143 17.21 -20.73 -5.81
N ASP A 144 17.48 -20.90 -4.51
CA ASP A 144 18.68 -21.59 -4.04
C ASP A 144 18.47 -23.12 -3.95
N SER A 145 17.28 -23.62 -4.29
CA SER A 145 16.92 -25.05 -4.24
C SER A 145 17.28 -25.69 -2.89
N LEU A 146 16.95 -24.99 -1.79
CA LEU A 146 17.26 -25.45 -0.44
C LEU A 146 16.50 -26.75 -0.13
N SER A 147 17.00 -27.54 0.82
CA SER A 147 16.41 -28.83 1.22
C SER A 147 15.05 -28.72 1.92
N VAL A 148 14.50 -27.51 2.07
CA VAL A 148 13.23 -27.23 2.73
C VAL A 148 12.11 -27.25 1.70
N SER A 149 11.02 -27.97 2.00
CA SER A 149 9.87 -28.05 1.08
C SER A 149 9.13 -26.72 1.01
N LEU A 150 8.89 -26.22 -0.21
CA LEU A 150 8.15 -24.98 -0.46
C LEU A 150 6.69 -25.12 -0.01
N GLU A 151 6.10 -26.30 -0.24
CA GLU A 151 4.75 -26.65 0.14
C GLU A 151 4.56 -26.54 1.66
N SER A 152 5.56 -26.96 2.45
CA SER A 152 5.53 -26.83 3.91
C SER A 152 5.58 -25.36 4.34
N LEU A 153 6.40 -24.51 3.70
CA LEU A 153 6.45 -23.08 4.01
C LEU A 153 5.09 -22.41 3.72
N ILE A 154 4.52 -22.70 2.56
CA ILE A 154 3.22 -22.17 2.12
C ILE A 154 2.10 -22.69 3.04
N ALA A 155 2.09 -23.98 3.37
CA ALA A 155 1.11 -24.56 4.28
C ALA A 155 1.17 -23.95 5.68
N ASN A 156 2.38 -23.76 6.23
CA ASN A 156 2.57 -23.11 7.54
C ASN A 156 2.08 -21.65 7.52
N LEU A 157 2.30 -20.94 6.40
CA LEU A 157 1.82 -19.59 6.21
C LEU A 157 0.29 -19.52 6.17
N CYS A 158 -0.35 -20.35 5.33
CA CYS A 158 -1.81 -20.40 5.20
C CYS A 158 -2.51 -20.91 6.47
N ALA A 159 -1.86 -21.79 7.24
CA ALA A 159 -2.38 -22.27 8.52
C ALA A 159 -2.18 -21.27 9.68
N CYS A 160 -1.41 -20.20 9.47
CA CYS A 160 -1.10 -19.25 10.54
C CYS A 160 -2.31 -18.36 10.88
N LEU A 161 -2.83 -18.51 12.10
CA LEU A 161 -3.89 -17.63 12.63
C LEU A 161 -3.32 -16.45 13.43
N VAL A 162 -3.85 -15.26 13.25
CA VAL A 162 -3.45 -14.05 13.98
C VAL A 162 -4.28 -13.93 15.26
N PRO A 163 -3.66 -13.57 16.41
CA PRO A 163 -4.38 -13.27 17.65
C PRO A 163 -5.44 -12.18 17.44
N ALA A 164 -6.41 -12.09 18.34
CA ALA A 164 -7.32 -10.95 18.35
C ALA A 164 -6.59 -9.66 18.78
N ALA A 165 -7.13 -8.48 18.43
CA ALA A 165 -6.62 -7.21 18.96
C ALA A 165 -6.49 -7.21 20.49
N GLY A 166 -5.44 -6.56 20.98
CA GLY A 166 -5.05 -6.58 22.39
C GLY A 166 -4.46 -7.90 22.88
N GLY A 167 -4.35 -8.92 22.01
CA GLY A 167 -3.76 -10.22 22.33
C GLY A 167 -2.24 -10.18 22.57
N SER A 168 -1.71 -11.28 23.08
CA SER A 168 -0.27 -11.48 23.24
C SER A 168 0.45 -11.52 21.90
N GLN A 169 1.72 -11.13 21.88
CA GLN A 169 2.58 -11.30 20.71
C GLN A 169 2.61 -12.77 20.27
N LYS A 170 2.54 -13.01 18.96
CA LYS A 170 2.65 -14.36 18.37
C LYS A 170 3.98 -14.50 17.66
N LEU A 171 4.83 -15.38 18.18
CA LEU A 171 6.00 -15.86 17.47
C LEU A 171 5.57 -17.04 16.58
N PHE A 172 5.97 -17.03 15.31
CA PHE A 172 5.76 -18.15 14.40
C PHE A 172 6.97 -18.34 13.47
N SER A 173 7.02 -19.47 12.79
CA SER A 173 8.03 -19.76 11.77
C SER A 173 7.38 -20.44 10.58
N LEU A 174 7.86 -20.12 9.39
CA LEU A 174 7.48 -20.86 8.19
C LEU A 174 8.33 -22.13 8.01
N GLY A 175 9.56 -22.13 8.53
CA GLY A 175 10.57 -23.16 8.33
C GLY A 175 11.96 -22.54 8.12
N ALA A 176 12.94 -23.34 7.70
CA ALA A 176 14.28 -22.89 7.34
C ALA A 176 15.02 -22.05 8.42
N GLY A 177 14.65 -22.22 9.70
CA GLY A 177 15.25 -21.50 10.82
C GLY A 177 14.77 -20.05 10.98
N ASP A 178 13.78 -19.60 10.22
CA ASP A 178 13.21 -18.26 10.36
C ASP A 178 12.43 -18.08 11.67
N ARG A 179 12.23 -16.84 12.09
CA ARG A 179 11.35 -16.48 13.20
C ARG A 179 10.68 -15.14 12.90
N GLN A 180 9.36 -15.15 12.88
CA GLN A 180 8.53 -13.99 12.61
C GLN A 180 7.71 -13.64 13.85
N LEU A 181 7.52 -12.35 14.11
CA LEU A 181 6.77 -11.85 15.26
C LEU A 181 5.59 -11.00 14.79
N ILE A 182 4.38 -11.41 15.17
CA ILE A 182 3.17 -10.61 14.99
C ILE A 182 2.82 -9.94 16.31
N GLN A 183 2.63 -8.62 16.24
CA GLN A 183 2.07 -7.82 17.31
C GLN A 183 0.81 -7.13 16.80
N THR A 184 -0.33 -7.58 17.30
CA THR A 184 -1.63 -6.98 16.98
C THR A 184 -1.78 -5.63 17.67
N PRO A 185 -2.50 -4.67 17.06
CA PRO A 185 -2.85 -3.43 17.75
C PRO A 185 -3.69 -3.72 18.99
N LEU A 186 -3.76 -2.75 19.91
CA LEU A 186 -4.68 -2.83 21.05
C LEU A 186 -6.15 -2.82 20.62
N HIS A 187 -6.46 -2.24 19.46
CA HIS A 187 -7.79 -2.16 18.89
C HIS A 187 -7.70 -2.27 17.36
N ASP A 188 -8.58 -3.06 16.73
CA ASP A 188 -8.51 -3.35 15.29
C ASP A 188 -8.63 -2.09 14.40
N SER A 189 -9.31 -1.06 14.89
CA SER A 189 -9.49 0.20 14.15
C SER A 189 -8.26 1.11 14.16
N LEU A 190 -7.26 0.86 15.01
CA LEU A 190 -6.10 1.75 15.13
C LEU A 190 -5.15 1.52 13.94
N PRO A 191 -4.86 2.55 13.13
CA PRO A 191 -3.94 2.37 12.02
C PRO A 191 -2.52 2.13 12.53
N ILE A 192 -1.89 1.08 11.99
CA ILE A 192 -0.46 0.81 12.14
C ILE A 192 0.18 0.99 10.77
N THR A 193 1.04 1.98 10.62
CA THR A 193 1.69 2.32 9.34
C THR A 193 3.19 2.05 9.31
N GLY A 194 3.76 1.53 10.40
CA GLY A 194 5.20 1.24 10.46
C GLY A 194 6.03 2.53 10.36
N THR A 195 6.52 2.84 9.17
CA THR A 195 7.27 4.07 8.86
C THR A 195 6.62 4.91 7.76
N SER A 196 5.50 4.48 7.18
CA SER A 196 4.94 5.10 5.97
C SER A 196 4.57 6.58 6.20
N VAL A 197 4.01 6.94 7.37
CA VAL A 197 3.68 8.36 7.67
C VAL A 197 4.94 9.19 7.83
N ALA A 198 5.94 8.68 8.55
CA ALA A 198 7.22 9.37 8.68
C ALA A 198 7.89 9.61 7.31
N LEU A 199 7.85 8.62 6.42
CA LEU A 199 8.39 8.73 5.06
C LEU A 199 7.62 9.75 4.21
N LEU A 200 6.28 9.79 4.30
CA LEU A 200 5.47 10.77 3.59
C LEU A 200 5.85 12.21 3.97
N PHE A 201 6.00 12.48 5.27
CA PHE A 201 6.44 13.79 5.76
C PHE A 201 7.89 14.10 5.39
N GLN A 202 8.77 13.11 5.37
CA GLN A 202 10.15 13.27 4.89
C GLN A 202 10.20 13.64 3.40
N GLN A 203 9.30 13.09 2.58
CA GLN A 203 9.26 13.29 1.14
C GLN A 203 8.63 14.64 0.75
N LEU A 204 7.49 14.99 1.36
CA LEU A 204 6.70 16.14 0.93
C LEU A 204 6.79 17.34 1.88
N GLY A 205 7.20 17.14 3.13
CA GLY A 205 7.20 18.19 4.16
C GLY A 205 5.81 18.53 4.69
N ILE A 206 5.77 19.32 5.77
CA ILE A 206 4.54 19.58 6.56
C ILE A 206 3.43 20.21 5.70
N GLN A 207 3.75 21.27 4.96
CA GLN A 207 2.75 22.06 4.23
C GLN A 207 2.05 21.22 3.15
N ASN A 208 2.82 20.46 2.37
CA ASN A 208 2.28 19.64 1.30
C ASN A 208 1.41 18.50 1.84
N VAL A 209 1.83 17.84 2.92
CA VAL A 209 1.02 16.77 3.53
C VAL A 209 -0.27 17.31 4.14
N LEU A 210 -0.25 18.51 4.76
CA LEU A 210 -1.47 19.15 5.23
C LEU A 210 -2.42 19.53 4.08
N SER A 211 -1.90 20.01 2.95
CA SER A 211 -2.71 20.25 1.75
C SER A 211 -3.36 18.98 1.21
N LEU A 212 -2.63 17.86 1.17
CA LEU A 212 -3.19 16.56 0.77
C LEU A 212 -4.22 16.04 1.76
N PHE A 213 -3.99 16.23 3.05
CA PHE A 213 -4.96 15.89 4.10
C PHE A 213 -6.26 16.70 3.94
N CYS A 214 -6.17 18.01 3.70
CA CYS A 214 -7.33 18.83 3.35
C CYS A 214 -8.02 18.35 2.08
N ALA A 215 -7.27 17.99 1.05
CA ALA A 215 -7.80 17.48 -0.21
C ALA A 215 -8.66 16.24 -0.02
N VAL A 216 -8.19 15.26 0.77
CA VAL A 216 -8.96 14.05 1.06
C VAL A 216 -10.18 14.37 1.93
N LEU A 217 -10.06 15.24 2.93
CA LEU A 217 -11.19 15.66 3.78
C LEU A 217 -12.28 16.42 3.00
N THR A 218 -11.90 17.09 1.93
CA THR A 218 -12.81 17.83 1.04
C THR A 218 -13.14 17.05 -0.22
N GLU A 219 -12.91 15.73 -0.20
CA GLU A 219 -13.33 14.80 -1.26
C GLU A 219 -12.75 15.15 -2.64
N ASN A 220 -11.48 15.54 -2.71
CA ASN A 220 -10.78 15.75 -3.98
C ASN A 220 -10.11 14.48 -4.50
N LYS A 221 -9.79 14.46 -5.80
CA LYS A 221 -8.95 13.43 -6.44
C LYS A 221 -7.49 13.67 -6.11
N VAL A 222 -6.86 12.72 -5.43
CA VAL A 222 -5.44 12.78 -5.04
C VAL A 222 -4.68 11.67 -5.74
N LEU A 223 -3.64 12.04 -6.49
CA LEU A 223 -2.75 11.14 -7.19
C LEU A 223 -1.33 11.27 -6.64
N PHE A 224 -0.75 10.14 -6.21
CA PHE A 224 0.68 10.05 -5.90
C PHE A 224 1.46 9.59 -7.13
N HIS A 225 2.59 10.25 -7.39
CA HIS A 225 3.50 9.92 -8.48
C HIS A 225 4.89 9.57 -7.93
N SER A 226 5.48 8.46 -8.41
CA SER A 226 6.85 8.04 -8.10
C SER A 226 7.37 6.97 -9.06
N ALA A 227 8.69 6.88 -9.21
CA ALA A 227 9.39 5.78 -9.85
C ALA A 227 9.53 4.54 -8.94
N SER A 228 8.95 4.57 -7.73
CA SER A 228 8.96 3.47 -6.79
C SER A 228 7.54 3.05 -6.40
N PHE A 229 7.15 1.84 -6.81
CA PHE A 229 5.87 1.22 -6.40
C PHE A 229 5.68 1.18 -4.88
N GLN A 230 6.75 0.90 -4.14
CA GLN A 230 6.69 0.88 -2.69
C GLN A 230 6.38 2.28 -2.13
N ARG A 231 7.01 3.34 -2.64
CA ARG A 231 6.71 4.71 -2.19
C ARG A 231 5.25 5.10 -2.44
N LEU A 232 4.69 4.69 -3.59
CA LEU A 232 3.27 4.89 -3.90
C LEU A 232 2.37 4.19 -2.86
N SER A 233 2.67 2.92 -2.56
CA SER A 233 1.94 2.11 -1.58
C SER A 233 1.98 2.76 -0.19
N ASP A 234 3.18 3.14 0.25
CA ASP A 234 3.44 3.76 1.55
C ASP A 234 2.76 5.13 1.67
N ALA A 235 2.84 5.97 0.63
CA ALA A 235 2.22 7.30 0.64
C ALA A 235 0.69 7.23 0.71
N CYS A 236 0.06 6.33 -0.06
CA CYS A 236 -1.39 6.12 0.00
C CYS A 236 -1.83 5.62 1.38
N ARG A 237 -1.12 4.63 1.93
CA ARG A 237 -1.37 4.09 3.28
C ARG A 237 -1.20 5.17 4.35
N ALA A 238 -0.15 5.98 4.23
CA ALA A 238 0.14 7.07 5.15
C ALA A 238 -0.99 8.09 5.14
N LEU A 239 -1.33 8.65 3.98
CA LEU A 239 -2.37 9.69 3.87
C LEU A 239 -3.72 9.20 4.38
N GLU A 240 -4.10 7.96 4.05
CA GLU A 240 -5.33 7.36 4.55
C GLU A 240 -5.30 7.23 6.09
N SER A 241 -4.20 6.76 6.67
CA SER A 241 -4.10 6.58 8.12
C SER A 241 -4.26 7.89 8.91
N LEU A 242 -3.88 9.03 8.30
CA LEU A 242 -4.03 10.34 8.90
C LEU A 242 -5.50 10.75 9.04
N MET A 243 -6.42 10.11 8.31
CA MET A 243 -7.87 10.36 8.39
C MET A 243 -8.53 9.74 9.62
N PHE A 244 -7.85 8.84 10.34
CA PHE A 244 -8.41 8.21 11.55
C PHE A 244 -8.84 9.28 12.57
N PRO A 245 -10.09 9.27 13.06
CA PRO A 245 -11.02 8.12 13.11
C PRO A 245 -12.04 8.03 11.96
N LEU A 246 -11.96 8.90 10.96
CA LEU A 246 -12.80 8.80 9.76
C LEU A 246 -12.33 7.63 8.88
N LYS A 247 -13.27 7.04 8.14
CA LYS A 247 -12.98 5.99 7.15
C LYS A 247 -13.06 6.59 5.76
N TYR A 248 -12.08 6.29 4.92
CA TYR A 248 -12.09 6.65 3.52
C TYR A 248 -12.91 5.62 2.72
N SER A 249 -13.95 6.08 2.02
CA SER A 249 -14.95 5.22 1.36
C SER A 249 -14.95 5.31 -0.16
N TYR A 250 -14.03 6.06 -0.75
CA TYR A 250 -13.89 6.25 -2.20
C TYR A 250 -12.83 5.29 -2.77
N PRO A 251 -12.69 5.18 -4.11
CA PRO A 251 -11.66 4.36 -4.73
C PRO A 251 -10.26 4.60 -4.16
N TYR A 252 -9.64 3.52 -3.70
CA TYR A 252 -8.31 3.49 -3.10
C TYR A 252 -7.46 2.47 -3.85
N ILE A 253 -6.56 2.96 -4.70
CA ILE A 253 -5.73 2.12 -5.58
C ILE A 253 -4.26 2.55 -5.45
N PRO A 254 -3.53 2.04 -4.44
CA PRO A 254 -2.18 2.51 -4.13
C PRO A 254 -1.18 2.37 -5.26
N ILE A 255 -1.42 1.42 -6.17
CA ILE A 255 -0.68 1.29 -7.42
C ILE A 255 -1.69 0.94 -8.52
N LEU A 256 -1.90 1.87 -9.45
CA LEU A 256 -2.76 1.67 -10.61
C LEU A 256 -1.99 0.93 -11.71
N PRO A 257 -2.51 -0.20 -12.22
CA PRO A 257 -1.92 -0.91 -13.36
C PRO A 257 -2.21 -0.19 -14.69
N ALA A 258 -1.34 -0.41 -15.69
CA ALA A 258 -1.42 0.17 -17.03
C ALA A 258 -2.82 0.06 -17.66
N GLN A 259 -3.43 -1.13 -17.53
CA GLN A 259 -4.70 -1.45 -18.17
C GLN A 259 -5.89 -0.72 -17.55
N LEU A 260 -5.72 -0.06 -16.39
CA LEU A 260 -6.77 0.65 -15.68
C LEU A 260 -6.54 2.17 -15.60
N LEU A 261 -5.66 2.72 -16.44
CA LEU A 261 -5.38 4.17 -16.48
C LEU A 261 -6.64 5.01 -16.73
N GLU A 262 -7.66 4.47 -17.41
CA GLU A 262 -8.94 5.15 -17.63
C GLU A 262 -9.67 5.55 -16.34
N VAL A 263 -9.40 4.89 -15.22
CA VAL A 263 -9.99 5.21 -13.91
C VAL A 263 -9.61 6.63 -13.45
N LEU A 264 -8.49 7.17 -13.92
CA LEU A 264 -8.06 8.55 -13.60
C LEU A 264 -9.06 9.60 -14.08
N SER A 265 -9.86 9.28 -15.10
CA SER A 265 -10.92 10.14 -15.64
C SER A 265 -12.24 10.03 -14.88
N SER A 266 -12.33 9.17 -13.86
CA SER A 266 -13.55 9.00 -13.05
C SER A 266 -13.98 10.33 -12.43
N PRO A 267 -15.29 10.68 -12.40
CA PRO A 267 -15.76 11.91 -11.77
C PRO A 267 -15.71 11.87 -10.24
N THR A 268 -15.53 10.70 -9.64
CA THR A 268 -15.54 10.54 -8.18
C THR A 268 -14.18 10.87 -7.56
N PRO A 269 -14.13 11.25 -6.28
CA PRO A 269 -12.88 11.36 -5.54
C PRO A 269 -12.13 10.03 -5.55
N PHE A 270 -10.81 10.07 -5.40
CA PHE A 270 -9.98 8.86 -5.27
C PHE A 270 -8.64 9.17 -4.58
N ILE A 271 -7.99 8.12 -4.06
CA ILE A 271 -6.56 8.11 -3.72
C ILE A 271 -5.90 7.04 -4.59
N ILE A 272 -5.06 7.47 -5.53
CA ILE A 272 -4.42 6.57 -6.50
C ILE A 272 -2.92 6.83 -6.56
N GLY A 273 -2.11 5.77 -6.68
CA GLY A 273 -0.69 5.88 -7.01
C GLY A 273 -0.41 5.49 -8.44
N VAL A 274 0.34 6.31 -9.19
CA VAL A 274 0.74 6.06 -10.57
C VAL A 274 2.26 6.07 -10.70
N HIS A 275 2.79 5.02 -11.31
CA HIS A 275 4.22 4.88 -11.51
C HIS A 275 4.73 5.82 -12.62
N SER A 276 5.95 6.32 -12.50
CA SER A 276 6.55 7.27 -13.47
C SER A 276 6.67 6.76 -14.91
N ILE A 277 6.44 5.47 -15.15
CA ILE A 277 6.33 4.92 -16.50
C ILE A 277 5.13 5.50 -17.27
N PHE A 278 4.06 5.89 -16.57
CA PHE A 278 2.84 6.51 -17.12
C PHE A 278 2.81 8.03 -16.88
N LYS A 279 3.99 8.66 -16.79
CA LYS A 279 4.10 10.09 -16.48
C LYS A 279 3.44 10.97 -17.56
N THR A 280 3.42 10.52 -18.81
CA THR A 280 2.75 11.23 -19.91
C THR A 280 1.25 11.36 -19.67
N ASP A 281 0.62 10.29 -19.19
CA ASP A 281 -0.83 10.19 -19.01
C ASP A 281 -1.34 11.05 -17.83
N ILE A 282 -0.50 11.26 -16.82
CA ILE A 282 -0.87 12.08 -15.65
C ILE A 282 -0.77 13.59 -15.90
N HIS A 283 0.05 14.03 -16.87
CA HIS A 283 0.29 15.47 -17.09
C HIS A 283 -0.92 16.19 -17.67
N GLU A 284 -1.83 15.46 -18.32
CA GLU A 284 -3.03 15.98 -18.98
C GLU A 284 -4.23 16.12 -18.02
N LEU A 285 -4.12 15.62 -16.78
CA LEU A 285 -5.21 15.67 -15.80
C LEU A 285 -5.41 17.10 -15.28
N LEU A 286 -6.62 17.63 -15.47
CA LEU A 286 -6.98 19.01 -15.13
C LEU A 286 -7.69 19.16 -13.79
N ASP A 287 -8.17 18.07 -13.19
CA ASP A 287 -9.00 18.07 -11.98
C ASP A 287 -8.47 17.10 -10.91
N VAL A 288 -7.17 16.78 -10.97
CA VAL A 288 -6.49 15.86 -10.06
C VAL A 288 -5.33 16.59 -9.36
N ILE A 289 -5.27 16.50 -8.03
CA ILE A 289 -4.13 17.01 -7.26
C ILE A 289 -3.03 15.97 -7.32
N ILE A 290 -1.86 16.36 -7.84
CA ILE A 290 -0.74 15.44 -8.06
C ILE A 290 0.35 15.72 -7.02
N ALA A 291 0.70 14.71 -6.24
CA ALA A 291 1.82 14.71 -5.30
C ALA A 291 3.00 13.94 -5.90
N ASP A 292 4.05 14.66 -6.31
CA ASP A 292 5.29 14.06 -6.80
C ASP A 292 6.20 13.72 -5.62
N LEU A 293 6.24 12.44 -5.25
CA LEU A 293 7.00 11.94 -4.09
C LEU A 293 8.52 11.96 -4.33
N ASP A 294 8.96 11.96 -5.58
CA ASP A 294 10.38 11.96 -5.91
C ASP A 294 10.94 13.39 -6.00
N GLY A 295 10.13 14.33 -6.48
CA GLY A 295 10.45 15.76 -6.51
C GLY A 295 10.13 16.50 -5.20
N GLY A 296 9.28 15.95 -4.33
CA GLY A 296 8.89 16.58 -3.07
C GLY A 296 7.90 17.74 -3.23
N THR A 297 7.04 17.69 -4.27
CA THR A 297 6.16 18.81 -4.63
C THR A 297 4.70 18.35 -4.79
N ILE A 298 3.78 19.32 -4.71
CA ILE A 298 2.37 19.10 -5.06
C ILE A 298 1.97 20.07 -6.17
N LYS A 299 1.18 19.58 -7.13
CA LYS A 299 0.51 20.39 -8.16
C LYS A 299 -0.99 20.36 -7.88
N ILE A 300 -1.54 21.51 -7.51
CA ILE A 300 -2.99 21.71 -7.36
C ILE A 300 -3.47 22.41 -8.63
N PRO A 301 -4.40 21.81 -9.41
CA PRO A 301 -5.00 22.48 -10.56
C PRO A 301 -5.73 23.76 -10.20
N GLU A 302 -5.73 24.75 -11.10
CA GLU A 302 -6.34 26.07 -10.87
C GLU A 302 -7.85 26.02 -10.64
N CYS A 303 -8.54 24.99 -11.17
CA CYS A 303 -9.97 24.80 -10.97
C CYS A 303 -10.32 24.26 -9.57
N ILE A 304 -9.33 23.86 -8.77
CA ILE A 304 -9.52 23.31 -7.43
C ILE A 304 -9.17 24.38 -6.39
N HIS A 305 -10.19 24.81 -5.64
CA HIS A 305 -10.00 25.68 -4.48
C HIS A 305 -9.96 24.85 -3.19
N LEU A 306 -8.74 24.54 -2.76
CA LEU A 306 -8.51 23.81 -1.51
C LEU A 306 -8.77 24.69 -0.29
N SER A 307 -9.73 24.27 0.55
CA SER A 307 -9.98 24.93 1.83
C SER A 307 -8.86 24.62 2.82
N SER A 308 -8.39 25.64 3.54
CA SER A 308 -7.45 25.45 4.63
C SER A 308 -8.14 24.85 5.86
N LEU A 309 -7.37 24.20 6.73
CA LEU A 309 -7.86 23.84 8.06
C LEU A 309 -8.27 25.12 8.83
N PRO A 310 -9.30 25.05 9.68
CA PRO A 310 -9.75 26.20 10.45
C PRO A 310 -8.71 26.59 11.51
N GLU A 311 -8.58 27.88 11.79
CA GLU A 311 -7.82 28.36 12.95
C GLU A 311 -8.64 28.20 14.25
N PRO A 312 -8.00 27.92 15.40
CA PRO A 312 -6.56 27.85 15.65
C PRO A 312 -5.93 26.46 15.37
N LEU A 313 -6.70 25.51 14.80
CA LEU A 313 -6.27 24.11 14.66
C LEU A 313 -5.11 23.98 13.66
N LEU A 314 -5.12 24.76 12.59
CA LEU A 314 -4.03 24.78 11.61
C LEU A 314 -2.69 25.09 12.29
N HIS A 315 -2.59 26.24 12.96
CA HIS A 315 -1.37 26.66 13.63
C HIS A 315 -0.92 25.66 14.70
N GLN A 316 -1.85 25.14 15.52
CA GLN A 316 -1.53 24.15 16.56
C GLN A 316 -0.98 22.85 15.97
N THR A 317 -1.57 22.38 14.87
CA THR A 317 -1.16 21.15 14.17
C THR A 317 0.22 21.34 13.56
N GLN A 318 0.44 22.46 12.86
CA GLN A 318 1.75 22.80 12.27
C GLN A 318 2.84 22.91 13.33
N ALA A 319 2.59 23.61 14.44
CA ALA A 319 3.55 23.75 15.54
C ALA A 319 3.91 22.38 16.15
N ALA A 320 2.92 21.52 16.40
CA ALA A 320 3.15 20.18 16.94
C ALA A 320 3.97 19.30 15.96
N LEU A 321 3.64 19.35 14.65
CA LEU A 321 4.39 18.63 13.62
C LEU A 321 5.82 19.14 13.51
N SER A 322 6.04 20.46 13.54
CA SER A 322 7.38 21.05 13.50
C SER A 322 8.24 20.63 14.67
N LEU A 323 7.68 20.59 15.89
CA LEU A 323 8.41 20.15 17.09
C LEU A 323 8.84 18.67 17.00
N ILE A 324 8.00 17.82 16.40
CA ILE A 324 8.27 16.39 16.25
C ILE A 324 9.25 16.10 15.10
N LEU A 325 9.05 16.73 13.94
CA LEU A 325 9.82 16.48 12.72
C LEU A 325 11.14 17.26 12.69
N HIS A 326 11.21 18.40 13.37
CA HIS A 326 12.35 19.31 13.42
C HIS A 326 12.63 19.77 14.86
N PRO A 327 12.94 18.84 15.79
CA PRO A 327 13.11 19.17 17.22
C PRO A 327 14.24 20.17 17.48
N ASP A 328 15.24 20.24 16.60
CA ASP A 328 16.37 21.14 16.73
C ASP A 328 16.04 22.58 16.29
N LEU A 329 14.89 22.83 15.65
CA LEU A 329 14.56 24.13 15.07
C LEU A 329 14.44 25.23 16.12
N GLU A 330 13.89 24.93 17.29
CA GLU A 330 13.72 25.91 18.39
C GLU A 330 15.06 26.36 18.98
N VAL A 331 16.08 25.51 18.92
CA VAL A 331 17.40 25.76 19.51
C VAL A 331 18.47 26.08 18.45
N ALA A 332 18.08 26.17 17.18
CA ALA A 332 19.00 26.33 16.06
C ALA A 332 19.84 27.63 16.15
N ASP A 333 19.27 28.67 16.75
CA ASP A 333 19.91 29.99 16.91
C ASP A 333 20.69 30.13 18.24
N HIS A 334 20.68 29.11 19.10
CA HIS A 334 21.41 29.15 20.35
C HIS A 334 22.92 29.08 20.08
N ALA A 335 23.67 30.09 20.54
CA ALA A 335 25.14 30.08 20.48
C ALA A 335 25.78 28.87 21.20
N PHE A 336 25.07 28.31 22.18
CA PHE A 336 25.46 27.12 22.95
C PHE A 336 24.26 26.17 23.04
N PRO A 337 24.01 25.34 22.01
CA PRO A 337 22.85 24.47 22.01
C PRO A 337 22.99 23.36 23.07
N PRO A 338 21.88 22.91 23.67
CA PRO A 338 21.90 21.76 24.55
C PRO A 338 22.42 20.51 23.80
N PRO A 339 22.91 19.48 24.50
CA PRO A 339 23.29 18.22 23.88
C PRO A 339 22.13 17.69 23.04
N ARG A 340 22.42 17.29 21.80
CA ARG A 340 21.39 16.86 20.84
C ARG A 340 20.52 15.76 21.45
N THR A 341 19.21 15.99 21.47
CA THR A 341 18.25 14.92 21.70
C THR A 341 18.31 13.99 20.50
N ALA A 342 18.55 12.69 20.70
CA ALA A 342 18.55 11.75 19.59
C ALA A 342 17.18 11.78 18.89
N LEU A 343 17.19 11.86 17.55
CA LEU A 343 15.94 11.79 16.78
C LEU A 343 15.19 10.50 17.12
N SER A 344 13.87 10.62 17.28
CA SER A 344 12.99 9.46 17.41
C SER A 344 13.27 8.46 16.29
N HIS A 345 13.40 7.19 16.65
CA HIS A 345 13.45 6.12 15.65
C HIS A 345 12.24 6.23 14.72
N SER A 346 12.38 5.99 13.41
CA SER A 346 11.34 6.27 12.39
C SER A 346 9.96 5.69 12.73
N LYS A 347 9.91 4.49 13.34
CA LYS A 347 8.63 3.88 13.82
C LYS A 347 7.97 4.62 14.99
N MET A 348 8.76 5.29 15.83
CA MET A 348 8.26 6.14 16.90
C MET A 348 7.78 7.47 16.33
N LEU A 349 8.57 8.06 15.42
CA LEU A 349 8.19 9.29 14.72
C LEU A 349 6.86 9.14 13.98
N ASP A 350 6.65 8.02 13.28
CA ASP A 350 5.38 7.67 12.62
C ASP A 350 4.19 7.68 13.61
N LYS A 351 4.37 7.12 14.82
CA LYS A 351 3.34 7.13 15.88
C LYS A 351 3.08 8.54 16.42
N GLU A 352 4.13 9.31 16.67
CA GLU A 352 4.04 10.68 17.19
C GLU A 352 3.28 11.58 16.21
N VAL A 353 3.60 11.49 14.91
CA VAL A 353 2.89 12.23 13.86
C VAL A 353 1.42 11.81 13.78
N ARG A 354 1.10 10.52 13.75
CA ARG A 354 -0.31 10.07 13.76
C ARG A 354 -1.08 10.54 15.00
N ALA A 355 -0.43 10.62 16.16
CA ALA A 355 -1.05 11.13 17.37
C ALA A 355 -1.44 12.62 17.26
N VAL A 356 -0.69 13.43 16.50
CA VAL A 356 -1.06 14.82 16.21
C VAL A 356 -2.39 14.88 15.45
N PHE A 357 -2.58 14.06 14.43
CA PHE A 357 -3.82 14.03 13.64
C PHE A 357 -5.01 13.48 14.43
N LEU A 358 -4.80 12.47 15.28
CA LEU A 358 -5.83 12.01 16.21
C LEU A 358 -6.28 13.13 17.17
N ARG A 359 -5.31 13.89 17.71
CA ARG A 359 -5.61 15.07 18.54
C ARG A 359 -6.35 16.15 17.75
N PHE A 360 -5.94 16.41 16.51
CA PHE A 360 -6.62 17.35 15.62
C PHE A 360 -8.10 16.97 15.46
N PHE A 361 -8.42 15.71 15.15
CA PHE A 361 -9.83 15.28 15.04
C PHE A 361 -10.59 15.34 16.36
N ALA A 362 -9.93 15.02 17.48
CA ALA A 362 -10.56 15.14 18.80
C ALA A 362 -10.95 16.60 19.11
N GLN A 363 -10.15 17.57 18.66
CA GLN A 363 -10.45 19.00 18.77
C GLN A 363 -11.48 19.45 17.72
N LEU A 364 -11.35 19.00 16.46
CA LEU A 364 -12.27 19.35 15.37
C LEU A 364 -13.71 18.92 15.68
N PHE A 365 -13.87 17.72 16.24
CA PHE A 365 -15.18 17.20 16.63
C PHE A 365 -15.56 17.56 18.08
N GLN A 366 -14.81 18.43 18.75
CA GLN A 366 -15.11 18.79 20.13
C GLN A 366 -16.56 19.33 20.23
N GLY A 367 -17.33 18.77 21.16
CA GLY A 367 -18.73 19.16 21.37
C GLY A 367 -19.76 18.40 20.51
N TYR A 368 -19.36 17.54 19.55
CA TYR A 368 -20.33 16.81 18.70
C TYR A 368 -21.36 16.00 19.52
N ARG A 369 -20.95 15.46 20.68
CA ARG A 369 -21.83 14.69 21.56
C ARG A 369 -23.02 15.51 22.09
N SER A 370 -22.88 16.82 22.23
CA SER A 370 -24.00 17.70 22.62
C SER A 370 -25.07 17.85 21.53
N CYS A 371 -24.76 17.42 20.30
CA CYS A 371 -25.67 17.40 19.16
C CYS A 371 -26.36 16.04 18.98
N LEU A 372 -26.08 15.06 19.85
CA LEU A 372 -26.76 13.77 19.85
C LEU A 372 -28.06 13.86 20.65
N GLN A 373 -29.17 13.49 20.03
CA GLN A 373 -30.45 13.26 20.71
C GLN A 373 -30.68 11.77 20.86
N LEU A 374 -30.92 11.34 22.09
CA LEU A 374 -31.14 9.94 22.43
C LEU A 374 -32.64 9.70 22.66
N ILE A 375 -33.26 8.96 21.74
CA ILE A 375 -34.69 8.65 21.75
C ILE A 375 -34.88 7.27 22.38
N ARG A 376 -35.47 7.23 23.59
CA ARG A 376 -35.64 6.01 24.40
C ARG A 376 -37.05 5.40 24.36
N ILE A 377 -37.85 5.76 23.36
CA ILE A 377 -39.23 5.24 23.22
C ILE A 377 -39.26 3.83 22.59
N HIS A 378 -38.15 3.38 22.01
CA HIS A 378 -37.99 2.05 21.43
C HIS A 378 -37.21 1.15 22.40
N ALA A 379 -37.33 -0.18 22.22
CA ALA A 379 -36.60 -1.16 23.02
C ALA A 379 -35.07 -0.98 22.92
N GLU A 380 -34.60 -0.57 21.74
CA GLU A 380 -33.22 -0.11 21.52
C GLU A 380 -33.18 1.42 21.40
N PRO A 381 -32.29 2.13 22.12
CA PRO A 381 -32.20 3.58 22.02
C PRO A 381 -31.80 4.01 20.61
N VAL A 382 -32.61 4.86 19.99
CA VAL A 382 -32.27 5.47 18.69
C VAL A 382 -31.49 6.75 18.94
N ILE A 383 -30.31 6.88 18.33
CA ILE A 383 -29.47 8.08 18.44
C ILE A 383 -29.59 8.88 17.15
N HIS A 384 -30.05 10.12 17.25
CA HIS A 384 -30.16 11.05 16.12
C HIS A 384 -29.12 12.18 16.25
N PHE A 385 -28.43 12.51 15.17
CA PHE A 385 -27.46 13.61 15.14
C PHE A 385 -28.09 14.90 14.57
N HIS A 386 -28.06 15.98 15.34
CA HIS A 386 -28.60 17.28 14.93
C HIS A 386 -27.59 18.08 14.11
N LYS A 387 -27.61 17.89 12.79
CA LYS A 387 -26.70 18.58 11.86
C LYS A 387 -26.75 20.11 12.00
N VAL A 388 -27.95 20.70 12.07
CA VAL A 388 -28.12 22.17 12.17
C VAL A 388 -27.44 22.71 13.43
N ARG A 389 -27.63 22.05 14.57
CA ARG A 389 -27.02 22.45 15.85
C ARG A 389 -25.50 22.36 15.81
N TYR A 390 -24.97 21.34 15.15
CA TYR A 390 -23.53 21.18 14.99
C TYR A 390 -22.94 22.25 14.07
N SER A 391 -23.59 22.55 12.95
CA SER A 391 -23.16 23.61 12.02
C SER A 391 -23.16 25.00 12.64
N THR A 392 -23.98 25.27 13.66
CA THR A 392 -23.96 26.54 14.41
C THR A 392 -22.88 26.62 15.50
N MET A 393 -22.22 25.51 15.83
CA MET A 393 -21.12 25.45 16.81
C MET A 393 -19.73 25.59 16.17
N LEU A 394 -19.64 25.29 14.87
CA LEU A 394 -18.47 25.54 14.01
C LEU A 394 -18.43 27.01 13.62
#